data_AF-A0A955RCI1-F1
#
_entry.id   AF-A0A955RCI1-F1
#
_cell.length_a   1.000
_cell.length_b   1.000
_cell.length_c   1.000
_cell.angle_alpha   90.00
_cell.angle_beta   90.00
_cell.angle_gamma   90.00
#
_symmetry.space_group_name_H-M   'P 1'
#
loop_
_entity.id
_entity.type
_entity.pdbx_description
1 polymer ?
#
loop_
_entity_poly.entity_id
_entity_poly.type
_entity_poly.pdbx_seq_one_letter_code
_entity_poly.pdbx_strand_id
1 'polypeptide(L)'
;MSAVELLARLKHDLGKAVSFQQRWLADPEDDEGLRSALVEDLLRTRRSGDDVSSAVELWARLRPALAADPTIGADEELRAIDAEVATLGEVAARLPEASPEDLRRAAASARQVTELCRGWWARRRS
;
A
#
# COMPACT_ATOMS: atom_id res chain seq x y z
N MET A 1 -18.02 11.05 -6.33
CA MET A 1 -16.61 10.92 -6.70
C MET A 1 -16.56 10.03 -7.93
N SER A 2 -15.94 10.50 -9.01
CA SER A 2 -15.78 9.75 -10.26
C SER A 2 -14.75 8.63 -10.14
N ALA A 3 -14.78 7.68 -11.06
CA ALA A 3 -13.77 6.63 -11.21
C ALA A 3 -12.33 7.20 -11.25
N VAL A 4 -12.14 8.30 -11.97
CA VAL A 4 -10.85 8.98 -12.09
C VAL A 4 -10.40 9.57 -10.75
N GLU A 5 -11.30 10.21 -10.00
CA GLU A 5 -10.98 10.75 -8.68
C GLU A 5 -10.64 9.65 -7.67
N LEU A 6 -11.37 8.52 -7.72
CA LEU A 6 -11.10 7.34 -6.90
C LEU A 6 -9.70 6.78 -7.16
N LEU A 7 -9.34 6.56 -8.41
CA LEU A 7 -8.02 6.03 -8.79
C LEU A 7 -6.89 7.03 -8.53
N ALA A 8 -7.14 8.33 -8.70
CA ALA A 8 -6.19 9.36 -8.33
C ALA A 8 -5.91 9.34 -6.82
N ARG A 9 -6.95 9.14 -6.01
CA ARG A 9 -6.83 9.01 -4.55
C ARG A 9 -6.12 7.74 -4.14
N LEU A 10 -6.45 6.60 -4.75
CA LEU A 10 -5.75 5.33 -4.55
C LEU A 10 -4.26 5.44 -4.84
N LYS A 11 -3.90 6.03 -5.99
CA LYS A 11 -2.50 6.28 -6.35
C LYS A 11 -1.81 7.22 -5.36
N HIS A 12 -2.52 8.23 -4.85
CA HIS A 12 -1.96 9.16 -3.88
C HIS A 12 -1.67 8.47 -2.54
N ASP A 13 -2.64 7.74 -2.01
CA ASP A 13 -2.56 7.18 -0.66
C ASP A 13 -1.69 5.91 -0.63
N LEU A 14 -1.96 4.94 -1.51
CA LEU A 14 -1.20 3.68 -1.54
C LEU A 14 -0.06 3.74 -2.57
N GLY A 15 -0.32 4.24 -3.78
CA GLY A 15 0.67 4.29 -4.87
C GLY A 15 1.88 5.22 -4.65
N LYS A 16 1.96 5.93 -3.53
CA LYS A 16 3.10 6.76 -3.16
C LYS A 16 3.69 6.42 -1.80
N ALA A 17 2.83 6.15 -0.81
CA ALA A 17 3.26 6.14 0.58
C ALA A 17 3.59 4.75 1.13
N VAL A 18 2.99 3.68 0.59
CA VAL A 18 3.10 2.32 1.17
C VAL A 18 4.48 1.66 1.00
N SER A 19 5.38 2.26 0.21
CA SER A 19 6.75 1.78 0.02
C SER A 19 7.76 2.93 -0.05
N PHE A 20 7.45 4.06 0.58
CA PHE A 20 8.21 5.29 0.39
C PHE A 20 9.55 5.27 1.12
N GLN A 21 9.57 4.89 2.39
CA GLN A 21 10.76 4.94 3.23
C GLN A 21 11.81 3.90 2.81
N GLN A 22 11.37 2.77 2.26
CA GLN A 22 12.26 1.71 1.77
C GLN A 22 13.30 2.21 0.76
N ARG A 23 13.02 3.28 0.01
CA ARG A 23 13.95 3.82 -1.00
C ARG A 23 15.20 4.49 -0.41
N TRP A 24 15.19 4.76 0.89
CA TRP A 24 16.26 5.46 1.60
C TRP A 24 17.14 4.51 2.43
N LEU A 25 16.86 3.21 2.39
CA LEU A 25 17.72 2.21 3.02
C LEU A 25 19.08 2.20 2.33
N ALA A 26 20.13 2.46 3.10
CA ALA A 26 21.50 2.46 2.61
C ALA A 26 22.02 1.04 2.37
N ASP A 27 21.57 0.10 3.20
CA ASP A 27 21.93 -1.31 3.13
C ASP A 27 20.65 -2.16 2.94
N PRO A 28 20.53 -2.94 1.85
CA PRO A 28 19.40 -3.83 1.62
C PRO A 28 19.36 -5.03 2.57
N GLU A 29 20.44 -5.33 3.31
CA GLU A 29 20.52 -6.41 4.30
C GLU A 29 20.23 -5.93 5.74
N ASP A 30 20.02 -4.62 5.95
CA ASP A 30 19.67 -4.06 7.25
C ASP A 30 18.20 -4.34 7.61
N ASP A 31 17.98 -5.46 8.30
CA ASP A 31 16.66 -5.89 8.75
C ASP A 31 16.03 -4.91 9.76
N GLU A 32 16.83 -4.21 10.58
CA GLU A 32 16.32 -3.23 11.55
C GLU A 32 15.87 -1.94 10.83
N GLY A 33 16.70 -1.45 9.90
CA GLY A 33 16.34 -0.36 9.01
C GLY A 33 15.10 -0.67 8.19
N LEU A 34 15.00 -1.89 7.63
CA LEU A 34 13.83 -2.34 6.90
C LEU A 34 12.58 -2.37 7.77
N ARG A 35 12.67 -2.88 9.01
CA ARG A 35 11.56 -2.85 9.97
C ARG A 35 11.11 -1.42 10.25
N SER A 36 12.06 -0.52 10.51
CA SER A 36 11.77 0.90 10.76
C SER A 36 11.07 1.56 9.56
N ALA A 37 11.55 1.31 8.35
CA ALA A 37 10.92 1.78 7.12
C ALA A 37 9.49 1.24 6.95
N LEU A 38 9.27 -0.05 7.23
CA LEU A 38 7.94 -0.67 7.14
C LEU A 38 6.97 -0.16 8.21
N VAL A 39 7.46 0.19 9.41
CA VAL A 39 6.61 0.85 10.42
C VAL A 39 6.04 2.16 9.87
N GLU A 40 6.90 2.98 9.26
CA GLU A 40 6.49 4.23 8.66
C GLU A 40 5.57 4.03 7.46
N ASP A 41 5.93 3.11 6.56
CA ASP A 41 5.21 2.88 5.32
C ASP A 41 3.85 2.18 5.52
N LEU A 42 3.74 1.26 6.49
CA LEU A 42 2.54 0.42 6.68
C LEU A 42 1.65 0.87 7.84
N LEU A 43 2.23 1.31 8.96
CA LEU A 43 1.48 1.70 10.16
C LEU A 43 1.24 3.21 10.20
N ARG A 44 2.10 4.00 9.55
CA ARG A 44 2.01 5.46 9.52
C ARG A 44 1.98 6.03 8.09
N THR A 45 1.39 5.26 7.18
CA THR A 45 1.32 5.51 5.74
C THR A 45 0.87 6.93 5.40
N ARG A 46 -0.11 7.46 6.13
CA ARG A 46 -0.55 8.85 5.98
C ARG A 46 -0.53 9.55 7.33
N ARG A 47 0.03 10.76 7.33
CA ARG A 47 -0.01 11.69 8.46
C ARG A 47 -0.64 13.01 8.01
N SER A 48 -1.64 13.50 8.73
CA SER A 48 -2.33 14.76 8.44
C SER A 48 -2.67 15.46 9.75
N GLY A 49 -1.82 16.38 10.20
CA GLY A 49 -1.90 16.90 11.57
C GLY A 49 -1.64 15.77 12.56
N ASP A 50 -2.54 15.61 13.53
CA ASP A 50 -2.47 14.55 14.54
C ASP A 50 -3.01 13.20 14.05
N ASP A 51 -3.68 13.17 12.89
CA ASP A 51 -4.25 11.94 12.33
C ASP A 51 -3.19 11.10 11.62
N VAL A 52 -3.05 9.85 12.06
CA VAL A 52 -2.24 8.81 11.43
C VAL A 52 -3.17 7.73 10.88
N SER A 53 -2.90 7.26 9.67
CA SER A 53 -3.61 6.11 9.09
C SER A 53 -2.62 5.12 8.49
N SER A 54 -2.88 3.84 8.74
CA SER A 54 -2.16 2.71 8.16
C SER A 54 -2.60 2.42 6.72
N ALA A 55 -1.80 1.66 5.99
CA ALA A 55 -2.10 1.25 4.62
C ALA A 55 -3.39 0.43 4.55
N VAL A 56 -3.60 -0.45 5.52
CA VAL A 56 -4.80 -1.30 5.61
C VAL A 56 -6.05 -0.46 5.87
N GLU A 57 -6.00 0.53 6.76
CA GLU A 57 -7.13 1.42 7.02
C GLU A 57 -7.47 2.28 5.79
N LEU A 58 -6.44 2.82 5.12
CA LEU A 58 -6.63 3.59 3.90
C LEU A 58 -7.28 2.74 2.81
N TRP A 59 -6.83 1.49 2.65
CA TRP A 59 -7.44 0.54 1.73
C TRP A 59 -8.89 0.22 2.11
N ALA A 60 -9.15 -0.13 3.36
CA ALA A 60 -10.49 -0.46 3.85
C ALA A 60 -11.50 0.68 3.63
N ARG A 61 -11.06 1.95 3.70
CA ARG A 61 -11.89 3.12 3.40
C ARG A 61 -12.18 3.30 1.90
N LEU A 62 -11.19 3.05 1.03
CA LEU A 62 -11.31 3.26 -0.42
C LEU A 62 -11.95 2.09 -1.16
N ARG A 63 -11.68 0.86 -0.71
CA ARG A 63 -12.05 -0.39 -1.39
C ARG A 63 -13.55 -0.51 -1.67
N PRO A 64 -14.49 -0.20 -0.76
CA PRO A 64 -15.92 -0.31 -1.04
C PRO A 64 -16.37 0.57 -2.21
N ALA A 65 -15.84 1.80 -2.30
CA ALA A 65 -16.18 2.72 -3.39
C ALA A 65 -15.58 2.27 -4.73
N LEU A 66 -14.36 1.72 -4.72
CA LEU A 66 -13.74 1.12 -5.91
C LEU A 66 -14.53 -0.08 -6.41
N ALA A 67 -14.96 -0.97 -5.51
CA ALA A 67 -15.74 -2.15 -5.85
C ALA A 67 -17.16 -1.84 -6.36
N ALA A 68 -17.76 -0.74 -5.88
CA ALA A 68 -19.10 -0.33 -6.27
C ALA A 68 -19.15 0.38 -7.64
N ASP A 69 -18.03 0.94 -8.12
CA ASP A 69 -17.97 1.55 -9.43
C ASP A 69 -17.97 0.45 -10.51
N PRO A 70 -18.95 0.45 -11.44
CA PRO A 70 -19.13 -0.65 -12.40
C PRO A 70 -17.98 -0.75 -13.41
N THR A 71 -17.22 0.32 -13.60
CA THR A 71 -16.06 0.28 -14.49
C THR A 71 -14.84 -0.25 -13.78
N ILE A 72 -14.67 -0.01 -12.47
CA ILE A 72 -13.48 -0.37 -11.68
C ILE A 72 -13.64 -1.72 -10.98
N GLY A 73 -14.83 -2.02 -10.46
CA GLY A 73 -15.06 -3.16 -9.56
C GLY A 73 -14.85 -4.55 -10.20
N ALA A 74 -14.84 -4.62 -11.53
CA ALA A 74 -14.56 -5.85 -12.28
C ALA A 74 -13.07 -6.03 -12.64
N ASP A 75 -12.23 -5.02 -12.38
CA ASP A 75 -10.82 -5.04 -12.76
C ASP A 75 -10.02 -6.05 -11.94
N GLU A 76 -9.08 -6.73 -12.61
CA GLU A 76 -8.18 -7.68 -11.96
C GLU A 76 -7.22 -6.98 -10.99
N GLU A 77 -6.89 -5.73 -11.25
CA GLU A 77 -6.07 -4.87 -10.42
C GLU A 77 -6.65 -4.71 -9.01
N LEU A 78 -7.97 -4.60 -8.88
CA LEU A 78 -8.63 -4.51 -7.57
C LEU A 78 -8.36 -5.77 -6.75
N ARG A 79 -8.48 -6.95 -7.36
CA ARG A 79 -8.22 -8.24 -6.71
C ARG A 79 -6.73 -8.44 -6.39
N ALA A 80 -5.84 -8.00 -7.27
CA ALA A 80 -4.41 -8.05 -7.04
C ALA A 80 -4.01 -7.15 -5.86
N ILE A 81 -4.55 -5.93 -5.78
CA ILE A 81 -4.31 -5.03 -4.64
C ILE A 81 -4.90 -5.60 -3.34
N ASP A 82 -6.10 -6.21 -3.39
CA ASP A 82 -6.70 -6.89 -2.22
C ASP A 82 -5.74 -7.96 -1.65
N ALA A 83 -5.13 -8.78 -2.50
CA ALA A 83 -4.20 -9.84 -2.07
C ALA A 83 -2.90 -9.28 -1.44
N GLU A 84 -2.32 -8.25 -2.06
CA GLU A 84 -1.09 -7.64 -1.53
C GLU A 84 -1.36 -6.89 -0.23
N VAL A 85 -2.47 -6.14 -0.12
CA VAL A 85 -2.83 -5.45 1.12
C VAL A 85 -3.15 -6.43 2.25
N ALA A 86 -3.76 -7.59 1.95
CA ALA A 86 -3.93 -8.65 2.94
C ALA A 86 -2.58 -9.14 3.48
N THR A 87 -1.61 -9.37 2.59
CA THR A 87 -0.24 -9.75 2.97
C THR A 87 0.43 -8.71 3.85
N LEU A 88 0.26 -7.42 3.52
CA LEU A 88 0.74 -6.30 4.33
C LEU A 88 0.09 -6.28 5.71
N GLY A 89 -1.22 -6.50 5.79
CA GLY A 89 -1.96 -6.53 7.06
C GLY A 89 -1.51 -7.65 7.98
N GLU A 90 -1.26 -8.85 7.44
CA GLU A 90 -0.74 -9.99 8.21
C GLU A 90 0.61 -9.70 8.85
N VAL A 91 1.52 -9.06 8.11
CA VAL A 91 2.86 -8.73 8.63
C VAL A 91 2.79 -7.51 9.57
N ALA A 92 2.02 -6.49 9.21
CA ALA A 92 1.83 -5.28 10.02
C ALA A 92 1.31 -5.58 11.43
N ALA A 93 0.42 -6.57 11.58
CA ALA A 93 -0.15 -6.99 12.86
C ALA A 93 0.88 -7.57 13.85
N ARG A 94 2.04 -8.02 13.36
CA ARG A 94 3.12 -8.65 14.14
C ARG A 94 4.49 -8.07 13.78
N LEU A 95 4.51 -6.83 13.30
CA LEU A 95 5.70 -6.18 12.75
C LEU A 95 6.87 -6.07 13.76
N PRO A 96 6.64 -5.81 15.07
CA PRO A 96 7.72 -5.78 16.06
C PRO A 96 8.46 -7.12 16.16
N GLU A 97 7.74 -8.25 16.01
CA GLU A 97 8.28 -9.61 16.12
C GLU A 97 8.52 -10.28 14.75
N ALA A 98 8.30 -9.56 13.65
CA ALA A 98 8.40 -10.12 12.30
C ALA A 98 9.83 -10.57 12.00
N SER A 99 9.94 -11.76 11.39
CA SER A 99 11.20 -12.32 10.94
C SER A 99 11.76 -11.54 9.74
N PRO A 100 13.07 -11.60 9.45
CA PRO A 100 13.64 -11.01 8.24
C PRO A 100 12.92 -11.40 6.94
N GLU A 101 12.48 -12.65 6.83
CA GLU A 101 11.71 -13.13 5.69
C GLU A 101 10.34 -12.43 5.57
N ASP A 102 9.63 -12.27 6.69
CA ASP A 102 8.37 -11.53 6.74
C ASP A 102 8.55 -10.07 6.34
N LEU A 103 9.62 -9.43 6.81
CA LEU A 103 9.94 -8.04 6.47
C LEU A 103 10.18 -7.90 4.96
N ARG A 104 10.97 -8.80 4.36
CA ARG A 104 11.20 -8.80 2.90
C ARG A 104 9.93 -9.09 2.11
N ARG A 105 9.08 -10.01 2.60
CA ARG A 105 7.77 -10.30 2.01
C ARG A 105 6.89 -9.04 2.00
N ALA A 106 6.77 -8.36 3.15
CA ALA A 106 6.01 -7.11 3.25
C ALA A 106 6.58 -6.00 2.36
N ALA A 107 7.91 -5.88 2.29
CA ALA A 107 8.57 -4.91 1.42
C ALA A 107 8.27 -5.16 -0.06
N ALA A 108 8.30 -6.42 -0.49
CA ALA A 108 7.94 -6.81 -1.85
C ALA A 108 6.46 -6.50 -2.15
N SER A 109 5.54 -6.90 -1.26
CA SER A 109 4.11 -6.60 -1.41
C SER A 109 3.82 -5.10 -1.45
N ALA A 110 4.51 -4.31 -0.62
CA ALA A 110 4.38 -2.86 -0.62
C ALA A 110 4.79 -2.22 -1.97
N ARG A 111 5.87 -2.72 -2.58
CA ARG A 111 6.30 -2.30 -3.92
C ARG A 111 5.27 -2.73 -4.97
N GLN A 112 4.75 -3.96 -4.86
CA GLN A 112 3.74 -4.47 -5.77
C GLN A 112 2.44 -3.63 -5.71
N VAL A 113 1.94 -3.28 -4.52
CA VAL A 113 0.81 -2.35 -4.36
C VAL A 113 1.10 -1.02 -5.04
N THR A 114 2.31 -0.48 -4.86
CA THR A 114 2.72 0.78 -5.47
C THR A 114 2.66 0.72 -7.01
N GLU A 115 3.22 -0.34 -7.59
CA GLU A 115 3.23 -0.56 -9.03
C GLU A 115 1.84 -0.77 -9.60
N LEU A 116 1.01 -1.62 -8.96
CA LEU A 116 -0.38 -1.85 -9.35
C LEU A 116 -1.18 -0.55 -9.35
N CYS A 117 -1.11 0.23 -8.28
CA CYS A 117 -1.83 1.50 -8.17
C CYS A 117 -1.41 2.50 -9.27
N ARG A 118 -0.11 2.60 -9.55
CA ARG A 118 0.42 3.50 -10.59
C ARG A 118 0.07 3.04 -12.00
N GLY A 119 0.23 1.75 -12.27
CA GLY A 119 -0.10 1.15 -13.56
C GLY A 119 -1.58 1.24 -13.87
N TRP A 120 -2.43 0.96 -12.88
CA TRP A 120 -3.88 1.06 -13.02
C TRP A 120 -4.32 2.49 -13.34
N TRP A 121 -3.79 3.48 -12.60
CA TRP A 121 -4.01 4.89 -12.90
C TRP A 121 -3.56 5.29 -14.31
N ALA A 122 -2.37 4.84 -14.73
CA ALA A 122 -1.82 5.19 -16.05
C ALA A 122 -2.70 4.67 -17.19
N ARG A 123 -3.13 3.40 -17.13
CA ARG A 123 -4.01 2.77 -18.14
C ARG A 123 -5.39 3.43 -18.22
N ARG A 124 -5.92 3.91 -17.10
CA ARG A 124 -7.25 4.55 -17.06
C ARG A 124 -7.23 6.01 -17.53
N ARG A 125 -6.05 6.60 -17.69
CA ARG A 125 -5.88 7.98 -18.17
C ARG A 125 -5.42 8.06 -19.64
N SER A 126 -5.07 6.93 -20.25
CA SER A 126 -4.73 6.80 -21.67
C SER A 126 -5.98 6.51 -22.49
#